data_AF-A0A4Q6XDZ5-F1
#
_entry.id   AF-A0A4Q6XDZ5-F1
#
_cell.length_a   1.000
_cell.length_b   1.000
_cell.length_c   1.000
_cell.angle_alpha   90.00
_cell.angle_beta   90.00
_cell.angle_gamma   90.00
#
_symmetry.space_group_name_H-M   'P 1'
#
loop_
_entity.id
_entity.type
_entity.pdbx_description
1 polymer ?
#
loop_
_entity_poly.entity_id
_entity_poly.type
_entity_poly.pdbx_seq_one_letter_code
_entity_poly.pdbx_strand_id
1 'polypeptide(L)'
;MSWTKDNRALAPFGNIILPQSQYRNYFSTSSSVSASLQDIFIHEMTHVMQYQQGIDVLKTELSLQWDYTVNKINVYDFQYVTNKPFSSYNIEQQGDFAVGVFRGRLPNIIKNRGAGGSW
;
A
#
# COMPACT_ATOMS: atom_id res chain seq x y z
N MET A 1 16.09 4.70 -16.63
CA MET A 1 15.70 3.64 -15.67
C MET A 1 14.19 3.45 -15.82
N SER A 2 13.70 2.27 -16.22
CA SER A 2 12.26 2.00 -16.15
C SER A 2 11.91 1.84 -14.68
N TRP A 3 11.16 2.79 -14.10
CA TRP A 3 10.76 2.74 -12.69
C TRP A 3 9.81 1.57 -12.43
N THR A 4 9.02 1.16 -13.43
CA THR A 4 8.12 0.01 -13.34
C THR A 4 8.75 -1.19 -14.05
N LYS A 5 9.53 -1.99 -13.31
CA LYS A 5 9.83 -3.36 -13.76
C LYS A 5 8.59 -4.22 -13.43
N ASP A 6 8.21 -5.13 -14.34
CA ASP A 6 7.14 -6.11 -14.13
C ASP A 6 5.69 -5.57 -14.07
N ASN A 7 5.40 -4.42 -14.70
CA ASN A 7 4.04 -3.87 -14.77
C ASN A 7 3.42 -3.59 -13.37
N ARG A 8 4.27 -3.22 -12.41
CA ARG A 8 3.88 -2.86 -11.04
C ARG A 8 3.80 -1.36 -10.85
N ALA A 9 2.82 -0.92 -10.06
CA ALA A 9 2.74 0.43 -9.55
C ALA A 9 3.72 0.61 -8.38
N LEU A 10 4.13 1.85 -8.13
CA LEU A 10 5.04 2.22 -7.04
C LEU A 10 4.74 3.64 -6.55
N ALA A 11 4.97 3.94 -5.28
CA ALA A 11 4.86 5.30 -4.74
C ALA A 11 5.99 5.68 -3.76
N PRO A 12 7.27 5.60 -4.17
CA PRO A 12 8.43 5.71 -3.26
C PRO A 12 8.63 7.10 -2.66
N PHE A 13 8.10 8.15 -3.31
CA PHE A 13 8.34 9.55 -2.98
C PHE A 13 7.06 10.38 -2.95
N GLY A 14 5.96 9.79 -2.49
CA GLY A 14 4.67 10.48 -2.41
C GLY A 14 4.00 10.77 -3.76
N ASN A 15 4.55 10.25 -4.85
CA ASN A 15 3.96 10.29 -6.19
C ASN A 15 3.77 8.87 -6.70
N ILE A 16 2.57 8.57 -7.21
CA ILE A 16 2.28 7.26 -7.79
C ILE A 16 2.85 7.20 -9.21
N ILE A 17 3.69 6.19 -9.46
CA ILE A 17 4.23 5.87 -10.76
C ILE A 17 3.49 4.62 -11.25
N LEU A 18 2.72 4.77 -12.33
CA LEU A 18 1.93 3.69 -12.92
C LEU A 18 2.51 3.24 -14.27
N PRO A 19 2.43 1.93 -14.58
CA PRO A 19 2.56 1.47 -15.94
C PRO A 19 1.51 2.14 -16.85
N GLN A 20 1.89 2.47 -18.08
CA GLN A 20 0.99 3.14 -19.04
C GLN A 20 -0.34 2.39 -19.24
N SER A 21 -0.31 1.06 -19.20
CA SER A 21 -1.49 0.20 -19.33
C SER A 21 -2.51 0.36 -18.19
N GLN A 22 -2.04 0.77 -17.00
CA GLN A 22 -2.83 0.92 -15.77
C GLN A 22 -3.26 2.37 -15.52
N TYR A 23 -2.62 3.35 -16.17
CA TYR A 23 -2.95 4.77 -15.99
C TYR A 23 -4.38 5.10 -16.42
N ARG A 24 -5.13 5.83 -15.60
CA ARG A 24 -6.45 6.38 -15.91
C ARG A 24 -6.53 7.81 -15.41
N ASN A 25 -7.26 8.67 -16.12
CA ASN A 25 -7.50 10.05 -15.67
C ASN A 25 -8.30 10.11 -14.37
N TYR A 26 -9.19 9.13 -14.16
CA TYR A 26 -10.03 9.01 -12.98
C TYR A 26 -10.10 7.56 -12.53
N PHE A 27 -9.70 7.29 -11.29
CA PHE A 27 -9.77 5.94 -10.69
C PHE A 27 -11.09 5.69 -9.96
N SER A 28 -11.85 6.73 -9.61
CA SER A 28 -13.06 6.62 -8.78
C SER A 28 -14.37 6.38 -9.57
N THR A 29 -14.51 6.93 -10.77
CA THR A 29 -15.83 7.08 -11.43
C THR A 29 -15.88 6.61 -12.89
N SER A 30 -14.77 6.17 -13.47
CA SER A 30 -14.76 5.77 -14.88
C SER A 30 -15.23 4.33 -15.07
N SER A 31 -16.17 4.11 -15.98
CA SER A 31 -16.65 2.78 -16.39
C SER A 31 -15.56 1.87 -16.97
N SER A 32 -14.40 2.44 -17.31
CA SER A 32 -13.21 1.73 -17.80
C SER A 32 -12.20 1.33 -16.71
N VAL A 33 -12.50 1.59 -15.43
CA VAL A 33 -11.64 1.23 -14.30
C VAL A 33 -12.15 -0.07 -13.69
N SER A 34 -11.31 -1.10 -13.71
CA SER A 34 -11.61 -2.35 -13.02
C SER A 34 -11.49 -2.18 -11.51
N ALA A 35 -12.14 -3.06 -10.75
CA ALA A 35 -11.96 -3.12 -9.30
C ALA A 35 -10.47 -3.28 -8.93
N SER A 36 -9.73 -4.10 -9.68
CA SER A 36 -8.28 -4.26 -9.46
C SER A 36 -7.49 -2.96 -9.64
N LEU A 37 -7.83 -2.09 -10.60
CA LEU A 37 -7.16 -0.80 -10.75
C LEU A 37 -7.49 0.19 -9.63
N GLN A 38 -8.71 0.13 -9.09
CA GLN A 38 -9.05 0.88 -7.88
C GLN A 38 -8.27 0.37 -6.66
N ASP A 39 -8.14 -0.95 -6.52
CA ASP A 39 -7.40 -1.56 -5.42
C ASP A 39 -5.93 -1.14 -5.46
N ILE A 40 -5.29 -1.22 -6.64
CA ILE A 40 -3.93 -0.70 -6.86
C ILE A 40 -3.86 0.77 -6.47
N PHE A 41 -4.78 1.60 -6.94
CA PHE A 41 -4.76 3.03 -6.60
C PHE A 41 -4.84 3.29 -5.08
N ILE A 42 -5.71 2.57 -4.37
CA ILE A 42 -5.84 2.70 -2.91
C ILE A 42 -4.59 2.18 -2.18
N HIS A 43 -3.99 1.10 -2.66
CA HIS A 43 -2.73 0.57 -2.16
C HIS A 43 -1.62 1.62 -2.27
N GLU A 44 -1.40 2.15 -3.47
CA GLU A 44 -0.36 3.16 -3.70
C GLU A 44 -0.64 4.47 -2.95
N MET A 45 -1.90 4.88 -2.80
CA MET A 45 -2.27 6.03 -1.97
C MET A 45 -1.91 5.81 -0.49
N THR A 46 -1.83 4.55 -0.03
CA THR A 46 -1.35 4.24 1.32
C THR A 46 0.13 4.53 1.46
N HIS A 47 0.94 4.18 0.46
CA HIS A 47 2.35 4.56 0.41
C HIS A 47 2.56 6.09 0.32
N VAL A 48 1.71 6.79 -0.44
CA VAL A 48 1.70 8.26 -0.43
C VAL A 48 1.42 8.82 0.97
N MET A 49 0.43 8.27 1.68
CA MET A 49 0.13 8.64 3.06
C MET A 49 1.31 8.36 4.01
N GLN A 50 1.95 7.19 3.90
CA GLN A 50 3.11 6.81 4.69
C GLN A 50 4.28 7.78 4.47
N TYR A 51 4.58 8.12 3.21
CA TYR A 51 5.60 9.10 2.86
C TYR A 51 5.29 10.48 3.48
N GLN A 52 4.02 10.94 3.40
CA GLN A 52 3.58 12.19 4.02
C GLN A 52 3.69 12.18 5.55
N GLN A 53 3.73 11.01 6.17
CA GLN A 53 3.94 10.81 7.62
C GLN A 53 5.43 10.68 7.99
N GLY A 54 6.34 10.78 7.03
CA GLY A 54 7.79 10.73 7.25
C GLY A 54 8.41 9.33 7.15
N ILE A 55 7.65 8.33 6.69
CA ILE A 55 8.18 6.98 6.44
C ILE A 55 8.99 7.00 5.14
N ASP A 56 10.22 6.46 5.18
CA ASP A 56 11.07 6.28 4.01
C ASP A 56 10.62 5.03 3.22
N VAL A 57 9.53 5.18 2.45
CA VAL A 57 8.86 4.10 1.70
C VAL A 57 9.87 3.32 0.86
N LEU A 58 10.74 3.99 0.11
CA LEU A 58 11.74 3.31 -0.73
C LEU A 58 12.67 2.42 0.10
N LYS A 59 13.23 2.91 1.20
CA LYS A 59 14.12 2.08 2.05
C LYS A 59 13.36 0.91 2.67
N THR A 60 12.13 1.14 3.13
CA THR A 60 11.32 0.09 3.74
C THR A 60 10.92 -0.98 2.72
N GLU A 61 10.49 -0.60 1.51
CA GLU A 61 10.19 -1.53 0.41
C GLU A 61 11.42 -2.36 0.02
N LEU A 62 12.60 -1.74 -0.08
CA LEU A 62 13.85 -2.44 -0.36
C LEU A 62 14.19 -3.47 0.73
N SER A 63 13.96 -3.12 2.01
CA SER A 63 14.14 -4.06 3.13
C SER A 63 13.17 -5.23 3.03
N LEU A 64 11.89 -4.97 2.73
CA LEU A 64 10.88 -6.03 2.57
C LEU A 64 11.20 -6.93 1.36
N GLN A 65 11.67 -6.34 0.26
CA GLN A 65 12.08 -7.10 -0.92
C GLN A 65 13.30 -7.98 -0.63
N TRP A 66 14.24 -7.50 0.20
CA TRP A 66 15.34 -8.32 0.71
C TRP A 66 14.83 -9.48 1.58
N ASP A 67 13.94 -9.21 2.53
CA ASP A 67 13.35 -10.24 3.39
C ASP A 67 12.60 -11.31 2.58
N TYR A 68 11.88 -10.90 1.55
CA TYR A 68 11.19 -11.82 0.65
C TYR A 68 12.15 -12.67 -0.19
N THR A 69 13.16 -12.04 -0.80
CA THR A 69 14.03 -12.73 -1.78
C THR A 69 15.12 -13.55 -1.12
N VAL A 70 15.71 -13.03 -0.05
CA VAL A 70 16.86 -13.60 0.65
C VAL A 70 16.41 -14.42 1.85
N ASN A 71 15.63 -13.83 2.75
CA ASN A 71 15.21 -14.47 4.00
C ASN A 71 13.98 -15.40 3.84
N LYS A 72 13.35 -15.40 2.65
CA LYS A 72 12.14 -16.19 2.34
C LYS A 72 10.95 -15.90 3.26
N ILE A 73 10.89 -14.68 3.81
CA ILE A 73 9.78 -14.22 4.64
C ILE A 73 8.67 -13.73 3.71
N ASN A 74 7.44 -14.23 3.86
CA ASN A 74 6.33 -13.77 3.03
C ASN A 74 5.78 -12.43 3.52
N VAL A 75 6.37 -11.34 3.02
CA VAL A 75 5.98 -9.96 3.37
C VAL A 75 4.60 -9.56 2.84
N TYR A 76 4.08 -10.29 1.85
CA TYR A 76 2.77 -10.07 1.21
C TYR A 76 1.65 -10.95 1.80
N ASP A 77 1.93 -11.78 2.81
CA ASP A 77 0.90 -12.59 3.48
C ASP A 77 0.13 -11.71 4.46
N PHE A 78 -0.88 -11.00 3.94
CA PHE A 78 -1.77 -10.20 4.77
C PHE A 78 -2.90 -11.07 5.35
N GLN A 79 -3.00 -11.07 6.69
CA GLN A 79 -4.14 -11.61 7.41
C GLN A 79 -4.60 -10.60 8.46
N TYR A 80 -5.91 -10.31 8.47
CA TYR A 80 -6.49 -9.45 9.48
C TYR A 80 -6.52 -10.17 10.83
N VAL A 81 -5.87 -9.55 11.83
CA VAL A 81 -5.87 -10.02 13.21
C VAL A 81 -6.64 -9.01 14.07
N THR A 82 -7.68 -9.49 14.76
CA THR A 82 -8.47 -8.65 15.67
C THR A 82 -7.58 -8.04 16.75
N ASN A 83 -7.81 -6.77 17.10
CA ASN A 83 -7.02 -5.98 18.07
C ASN A 83 -5.55 -5.72 17.69
N LYS A 84 -5.07 -6.21 16.54
CA LYS A 84 -3.76 -5.84 16.02
C LYS A 84 -3.83 -4.41 15.45
N PRO A 85 -3.05 -3.44 15.96
CA PRO A 85 -3.10 -2.06 15.48
C PRO A 85 -2.57 -1.95 14.05
N PHE A 86 -3.10 -1.00 13.27
CA PHE A 86 -2.71 -0.76 11.88
C PHE A 86 -1.19 -0.55 11.72
N SER A 87 -0.54 0.11 12.69
CA SER A 87 0.92 0.35 12.68
C SER A 87 1.80 -0.87 12.91
N SER A 88 1.25 -2.00 13.33
CA SER A 88 2.00 -3.24 13.51
C SER A 88 2.00 -4.15 12.28
N TYR A 89 1.36 -3.74 11.20
CA TYR A 89 1.50 -4.36 9.88
C TYR A 89 2.67 -3.69 9.16
N ASN A 90 3.39 -4.46 8.32
CA ASN A 90 4.40 -3.85 7.46
C ASN A 90 3.74 -2.92 6.42
N ILE A 91 4.52 -2.06 5.75
CA ILE A 91 3.95 -1.02 4.89
C ILE A 91 3.14 -1.57 3.69
N GLU A 92 3.47 -2.76 3.18
CA GLU A 92 2.74 -3.43 2.10
C GLU A 92 1.41 -3.99 2.60
N GLN A 93 1.44 -4.67 3.74
CA GLN A 93 0.24 -5.17 4.43
C GLN A 93 -0.71 -4.04 4.83
N GLN A 94 -0.18 -2.86 5.14
CA GLN A 94 -0.99 -1.67 5.39
C GLN A 94 -1.74 -1.21 4.12
N GLY A 95 -1.14 -1.35 2.94
CA GLY A 95 -1.79 -1.11 1.65
C GLY A 95 -2.96 -2.07 1.42
N ASP A 96 -2.75 -3.38 1.60
CA ASP A 96 -3.81 -4.39 1.52
C ASP A 96 -4.93 -4.16 2.54
N PHE A 97 -4.56 -3.73 3.76
CA PHE A 97 -5.54 -3.36 4.78
C PHE A 97 -6.41 -2.19 4.31
N ALA A 98 -5.82 -1.15 3.74
CA ALA A 98 -6.55 0.01 3.24
C ALA A 98 -7.51 -0.36 2.11
N VAL A 99 -7.10 -1.26 1.21
CA VAL A 99 -7.99 -1.86 0.20
C VAL A 99 -9.16 -2.59 0.86
N GLY A 100 -8.90 -3.39 1.90
CA GLY A 100 -9.93 -4.07 2.67
C GLY A 100 -10.95 -3.11 3.29
N VAL A 101 -10.51 -1.98 3.84
CA VAL A 101 -11.39 -0.92 4.36
C VAL A 101 -12.20 -0.27 3.23
N PHE A 102 -11.55 0.10 2.12
CA PHE A 102 -12.20 0.71 0.95
C PHE A 102 -13.31 -0.19 0.38
N ARG A 103 -13.10 -1.51 0.38
CA ARG A 103 -14.07 -2.51 -0.08
C ARG A 103 -15.12 -2.88 0.96
N GLY A 104 -15.10 -2.29 2.15
CA GLY A 104 -16.03 -2.60 3.24
C GLY A 104 -15.84 -3.99 3.85
N ARG A 105 -14.66 -4.60 3.67
CA ARG A 105 -14.32 -5.94 4.17
C ARG A 105 -13.69 -5.90 5.57
N LEU A 106 -13.05 -4.78 5.92
CA LEU A 106 -12.33 -4.59 7.17
C LEU A 106 -12.84 -3.34 7.93
N PRO A 107 -12.76 -3.34 9.28
CA PRO A 107 -13.05 -2.15 10.06
C PRO A 107 -12.00 -1.06 9.81
N ASN A 108 -12.44 0.20 9.78
CA ASN A 108 -11.52 1.33 9.62
C ASN A 108 -10.79 1.67 10.93
N ILE A 109 -9.67 0.97 11.17
CA ILE A 109 -8.76 1.27 12.30
C ILE A 109 -7.55 2.11 11.89
N ILE A 110 -7.48 2.56 10.63
CA ILE A 110 -6.38 3.41 10.11
C ILE A 110 -6.29 4.73 10.89
N LYS A 111 -7.45 5.26 11.32
CA LYS A 111 -7.56 6.51 12.08
C LYS A 111 -7.38 6.34 13.59
N ASN A 112 -7.36 5.11 14.12
CA ASN A 112 -7.23 4.87 15.56
C ASN A 112 -5.77 5.03 15.98
N ARG A 113 -5.38 6.30 16.18
CA ARG A 113 -4.16 6.68 16.89
C ARG A 113 -4.32 6.23 18.34
N GLY A 114 -3.70 5.12 18.72
CA GLY A 114 -3.43 4.87 20.13
C GLY A 114 -2.78 6.12 20.72
N ALA A 115 -3.23 6.57 21.88
CA ALA A 115 -2.79 7.81 22.50
C ALA A 115 -1.24 7.89 22.51
N GLY A 116 -0.66 8.77 21.69
CA GLY A 116 0.76 9.13 21.71
C GLY A 116 1.71 8.41 20.75
N GLY A 117 1.26 7.53 19.85
CA GLY A 117 2.17 6.88 18.90
C GLY A 117 2.47 7.73 17.66
N SER A 118 3.72 8.18 17.49
CA SER A 118 4.28 8.42 16.16
C SER A 118 4.59 7.07 15.50
N TRP A 119 4.42 7.01 14.18
CA TRP A 119 4.79 5.87 13.33
C TRP A 119 6.27 5.52 13.43
#